data_AF-A0A0Q6D4P5-F1
#
_entry.id   AF-A0A0Q6D4P5-F1
#
_cell.length_a   1.000
_cell.length_b   1.000
_cell.length_c   1.000
_cell.angle_alpha   90.00
_cell.angle_beta   90.00
_cell.angle_gamma   90.00
#
_symmetry.space_group_name_H-M   'P 1'
#
loop_
_entity.id
_entity.type
_entity.pdbx_description
1 polymer ?
#
loop_
_entity_poly.entity_id
_entity_poly.type
_entity_poly.pdbx_seq_one_letter_code
_entity_poly.pdbx_strand_id
1 'polypeptide(L)' 'MSDELLKGFEAEAVAIKRRELTKDEKTAIGEEMLKGALKPNMDRRKRKNAIRTAVESVGRRGSSR' A
#
# COMPACT_ATOMS: atom_id res chain seq x y z
N MET A 1 6.33 13.84 -9.81
CA MET A 1 6.54 12.39 -10.11
C MET A 1 6.09 11.48 -8.97
N SER A 2 6.24 11.83 -7.69
CA SER A 2 5.82 10.98 -6.55
C SER A 2 4.31 10.71 -6.49
N ASP A 3 3.49 11.70 -6.79
CA ASP A 3 2.05 11.65 -6.48
C ASP A 3 1.26 10.77 -7.46
N GLU A 4 1.69 10.71 -8.73
CA GLU A 4 1.10 9.82 -9.73
C GLU A 4 1.44 8.35 -9.44
N LEU A 5 2.67 8.08 -8.99
CA LEU A 5 3.10 6.75 -8.57
C LEU A 5 2.34 6.28 -7.34
N LEU A 6 2.17 7.15 -6.34
CA LEU A 6 1.39 6.86 -5.15
C LEU A 6 -0.07 6.54 -5.51
N LYS A 7 -0.72 7.37 -6.34
CA LYS A 7 -2.08 7.11 -6.85
C LYS A 7 -2.19 5.77 -7.57
N GLY A 8 -1.18 5.38 -8.34
CA GLY A 8 -1.13 4.06 -8.98
C GLY A 8 -1.15 2.90 -8.00
N PHE A 9 -0.37 2.99 -6.91
CA PHE A 9 -0.38 1.96 -5.87
C PHE A 9 -1.64 1.98 -5.01
N GLU A 10 -2.22 3.15 -4.76
CA GLU A 10 -3.54 3.26 -4.10
C GLU A 10 -4.63 2.56 -4.92
N ALA A 11 -4.65 2.74 -6.25
CA ALA A 11 -5.59 2.04 -7.13
C ALA A 11 -5.39 0.52 -7.10
N GLU A 12 -4.14 0.04 -7.14
CA GLU A 12 -3.82 -1.39 -6.99
C GLU A 12 -4.29 -1.93 -5.62
N ALA A 13 -4.13 -1.15 -4.55
CA ALA A 13 -4.54 -1.50 -3.20
C ALA A 13 -6.07 -1.58 -3.06
N VAL A 14 -6.82 -0.65 -3.65
CA VAL A 14 -8.30 -0.70 -3.74
C VAL A 14 -8.74 -1.97 -4.47
N ALA A 15 -8.09 -2.33 -5.58
CA ALA A 15 -8.40 -3.55 -6.32
C ALA A 15 -8.14 -4.83 -5.50
N ILE A 16 -7.14 -4.82 -4.60
CA ILE A 16 -6.85 -5.92 -3.68
C ILE A 16 -7.90 -6.02 -2.57
N LYS A 17 -8.20 -4.90 -1.91
CA LYS A 17 -9.13 -4.87 -0.77
C LYS A 17 -10.60 -4.93 -1.17
N ARG A 18 -10.92 -4.61 -2.42
CA ARG A 18 -12.29 -4.50 -2.95
C ARG A 18 -13.16 -3.50 -2.17
N ARG A 19 -12.51 -2.51 -1.55
CA ARG A 19 -13.12 -1.38 -0.84
C ARG A 19 -12.20 -0.17 -0.90
N GLU A 20 -12.73 0.99 -0.57
CA GLU A 20 -11.92 2.20 -0.39
C GLU A 20 -10.90 2.01 0.73
N LEU A 21 -9.73 2.62 0.55
CA LEU A 21 -8.66 2.64 1.56
C LEU A 21 -8.92 3.77 2.55
N THR A 22 -8.71 3.47 3.82
CA THR A 22 -8.68 4.46 4.89
C THR A 22 -7.46 5.37 4.75
N LYS A 23 -7.48 6.52 5.43
CA LYS A 23 -6.36 7.47 5.44
C LYS A 23 -5.06 6.79 5.89
N ASP A 24 -5.13 5.98 6.95
CA ASP A 24 -3.98 5.28 7.51
C ASP A 24 -3.41 4.23 6.55
N GLU A 25 -4.27 3.53 5.80
CA GLU A 25 -3.86 2.58 4.77
C GLU A 25 -3.14 3.26 3.59
N LYS A 26 -3.61 4.44 3.17
CA LYS A 26 -2.92 5.24 2.14
C LYS A 26 -1.56 5.74 2.63
N THR A 27 -1.49 6.22 3.88
CA THR A 27 -0.23 6.62 4.51
C THR A 27 0.76 5.46 4.59
N ALA A 28 0.30 4.25 4.97
CA ALA A 28 1.17 3.07 5.03
C ALA A 28 1.77 2.71 3.65
N ILE A 29 1.01 2.84 2.57
CA ILE A 29 1.54 2.63 1.20
C ILE A 29 2.62 3.67 0.88
N GLY A 30 2.39 4.95 1.21
CA GLY A 30 3.37 6.02 1.03
C GLY A 30 4.65 5.79 1.85
N GLU A 31 4.54 5.34 3.09
CA GLU A 31 5.69 4.98 3.92
C GLU A 31 6.52 3.85 3.31
N GLU A 32 5.89 2.80 2.76
CA GLU A 32 6.62 1.71 2.12
C GLU A 32 7.33 2.14 0.83
N MET A 33 6.81 3.16 0.13
CA MET A 33 7.54 3.80 -0.97
C MET A 33 8.78 4.54 -0.45
N LEU A 34 8.62 5.34 0.61
CA LEU A 34 9.72 6.12 1.21
C LEU A 34 10.82 5.22 1.77
N LYS A 35 10.45 4.07 2.35
CA LYS A 35 11.40 3.03 2.81
C LYS A 35 12.08 2.29 1.65
N GLY A 36 11.60 2.45 0.42
CA GLY A 36 12.09 1.75 -0.76
C GLY A 36 11.65 0.28 -0.84
N ALA A 37 10.71 -0.16 0.00
CA ALA A 37 10.12 -1.49 -0.06
C ALA A 37 9.12 -1.61 -1.24
N LEU A 38 8.46 -0.50 -1.59
CA LEU A 38 7.56 -0.39 -2.72
C LEU A 38 8.20 0.44 -3.85
N LYS A 39 8.50 -0.22 -4.97
CA LYS A 39 9.14 0.41 -6.15
C LYS A 39 8.28 0.19 -7.41
N PRO A 40 8.25 1.15 -8.35
CA PRO A 40 7.48 1.00 -9.59
C PRO A 40 8.04 -0.10 -10.50
N ASN A 41 9.36 -0.23 -10.57
CA ASN A 41 10.04 -1.23 -11.40
C ASN A 41 10.36 -2.54 -10.65
N MET A 42 9.44 -3.02 -9.82
CA MET A 42 9.55 -4.33 -9.16
C MET A 42 8.57 -5.32 -9.78
N ASP A 43 8.90 -6.61 -9.63
CA ASP A 43 8.02 -7.70 -10.08
C ASP A 43 6.57 -7.52 -9.56
N ARG A 44 5.60 -7.79 -10.44
CA ARG A 44 4.17 -7.56 -10.18
C ARG A 44 3.68 -8.32 -8.94
N ARG A 45 4.15 -9.55 -8.73
CA ARG A 45 3.77 -10.37 -7.57
C ARG A 45 4.36 -9.80 -6.30
N LYS A 46 5.64 -9.41 -6.33
CA LYS A 46 6.30 -8.75 -5.19
C LYS A 46 5.62 -7.43 -4.83
N ARG A 47 5.25 -6.62 -5.83
CA ARG A 47 4.54 -5.35 -5.65
C ARG A 47 3.20 -5.56 -4.94
N LYS A 48 2.37 -6.47 -5.46
CA LYS A 48 1.08 -6.81 -4.83
C LYS A 48 1.24 -7.30 -3.39
N ASN A 49 2.28 -8.08 -3.10
CA ASN A 49 2.56 -8.55 -1.75
C ASN A 49 2.99 -7.41 -0.82
N ALA A 50 3.84 -6.49 -1.28
CA ALA A 50 4.24 -5.30 -0.52
C ALA A 50 3.02 -4.42 -0.20
N ILE A 51 2.19 -4.12 -1.19
CA ILE A 51 0.95 -3.36 -1.01
C ILE A 51 0.01 -4.07 -0.02
N ARG A 52 -0.22 -5.38 -0.18
CA ARG A 52 -1.07 -6.15 0.73
C ARG A 52 -0.55 -6.07 2.17
N THR A 53 0.76 -6.24 2.35
CA THR A 53 1.40 -6.21 3.67
C THR A 53 1.28 -4.83 4.31
N ALA A 54 1.51 -3.76 3.54
CA ALA A 54 1.37 -2.39 4.02
C ALA A 54 -0.03 -2.12 4.57
N VAL A 55 -1.06 -2.46 3.79
CA VAL A 55 -2.46 -2.24 4.16
C VAL A 55 -2.88 -3.15 5.33
N GLU A 56 -2.47 -4.41 5.34
CA GLU A 56 -2.76 -5.32 6.45
C GLU A 56 -2.07 -4.93 7.76
N SER A 57 -0.90 -4.29 7.69
CA SER A 57 -0.19 -3.81 8.88
C SER A 57 -1.01 -2.80 9.68
N VAL A 58 -1.80 -1.97 9.00
CA VAL A 58 -2.71 -0.99 9.60
C VAL A 58 -3.88 -1.70 10.30
N GLY A 59 -4.50 -2.67 9.62
CA GLY A 59 -5.61 -3.45 10.21
C GLY A 59 -5.20 -4.25 11.46
N ARG A 60 -3.96 -4.77 11.50
CA ARG A 60 -3.43 -5.46 12.69
C ARG A 60 -3.14 -4.52 13.85
N ARG A 61 -2.64 -3.31 13.57
CA ARG A 61 -2.43 -2.27 14.60
C ARG A 61 -3.75 -1.84 15.26
N GLY A 62 -4.87 -1.86 14.51
CA GLY A 62 -6.20 -1.57 15.05
C GLY A 62 -6.83 -2.70 15.89
N SER A 63 -6.38 -3.94 15.75
CA SER A 63 -6.94 -5.13 16.45
C SER A 63 -6.24 -5.44 17.78
N SER A 64 -5.39 -4.53 18.27
CA SER A 64 -4.59 -4.71 19.50
C SER A 64 -5.22 -4.08 20.76
N ARG A 65 -6.51 -3.68 20.72
CA ARG A 65 -7.26 -3.18 21.87
C ARG A 65 -8.72 -3.61 21.80
#